data_AF-A0A926B7B7-F1
#
_entry.id   AF-A0A926B7B7-F1
#
_cell.length_a   1.000
_cell.length_b   1.000
_cell.length_c   1.000
_cell.angle_alpha   90.00
_cell.angle_beta   90.00
_cell.angle_gamma   90.00
#
_symmetry.space_group_name_H-M   'P 1'
#
loop_
_entity.id
_entity.type
_entity.pdbx_description
1 polymer ?
#
loop_
_entity_poly.entity_id
_entity_poly.type
_entity_poly.pdbx_seq_one_letter_code
_entity_poly.pdbx_strand_id
1 'polypeptide(L)'
;MKTTTTIASLTIIASVILPISTTHAEPRNGKWKNGEGGALREEAILDRLDTHGPLGVWEKDRRPADLERYHILTYQRIRGLLVNGSLSEQQGADFKKTHEQITAELQAEREQGLTDTSRALIRGKLDKLNDDINAVVKKATEGNERTPLLNRKEHRMEELIAFGERSGRLSKAEAASLRRKLASLQKLEERLKDGGISTRDREKLQKEANEIAMDLHRELKDQ
;
A
#
# COMPACT_ATOMS: atom_id res chain seq x y z
N MET A 1 53.65 22.99 -21.95
CA MET A 1 53.59 22.01 -20.86
C MET A 1 52.39 21.11 -21.13
N LYS A 2 52.61 19.80 -21.31
CA LYS A 2 51.56 18.83 -21.64
C LYS A 2 51.09 18.20 -20.33
N THR A 3 49.86 18.47 -19.91
CA THR A 3 49.23 17.78 -18.78
C THR A 3 48.23 16.77 -19.35
N THR A 4 48.70 15.54 -19.45
CA THR A 4 47.88 14.34 -19.60
C THR A 4 47.26 14.05 -18.24
N THR A 5 45.93 14.00 -18.14
CA THR A 5 45.28 13.47 -16.94
C THR A 5 44.31 12.37 -17.33
N THR A 6 44.68 11.21 -16.81
CA THR A 6 44.21 9.85 -16.97
C THR A 6 42.72 9.68 -16.72
N ILE A 7 42.07 8.96 -17.64
CA ILE A 7 40.72 8.42 -17.51
C ILE A 7 40.80 7.26 -16.50
N ALA A 8 40.19 7.42 -15.33
CA ALA A 8 40.00 6.33 -14.39
C ALA A 8 38.68 5.61 -14.71
N SER A 9 38.80 4.52 -15.44
CA SER A 9 37.77 3.49 -15.60
C SER A 9 37.49 2.87 -14.23
N LEU A 10 36.26 2.95 -13.73
CA LEU A 10 35.84 2.14 -12.57
C LEU A 10 34.79 1.12 -12.99
N THR A 11 35.20 -0.11 -12.76
CA THR A 11 34.65 -1.39 -13.17
C THR A 11 33.26 -1.64 -12.58
N ILE A 12 32.35 -2.10 -13.43
CA ILE A 12 31.09 -2.73 -13.06
C ILE A 12 31.42 -3.99 -12.25
N ILE A 13 31.16 -3.99 -10.94
CA ILE A 13 31.25 -5.21 -10.12
C ILE A 13 29.87 -5.84 -10.04
N ALA A 14 29.85 -7.09 -10.48
CA ALA A 14 28.70 -7.98 -10.57
C ALA A 14 28.02 -8.24 -9.22
N SER A 15 26.72 -8.43 -9.31
CA SER A 15 25.80 -8.92 -8.30
C SER A 15 26.36 -10.10 -7.50
N VAL A 16 26.45 -9.94 -6.18
CA VAL A 16 26.56 -11.07 -5.23
C VAL A 16 25.25 -11.14 -4.46
N ILE A 17 24.33 -11.98 -4.95
CA ILE A 17 23.15 -12.41 -4.19
C ILE A 17 23.63 -13.49 -3.23
N LEU A 18 23.79 -13.17 -1.96
CA LEU A 18 23.95 -14.17 -0.91
C LEU A 18 22.58 -14.79 -0.58
N PRO A 19 22.45 -16.13 -0.50
CA PRO A 19 21.24 -16.77 -0.01
C PRO A 19 21.22 -16.65 1.52
N ILE A 20 20.41 -15.73 2.05
CA ILE A 20 20.12 -15.69 3.49
C ILE A 20 19.13 -16.82 3.78
N SER A 21 19.64 -17.90 4.37
CA SER A 21 18.85 -18.94 5.01
C SER A 21 18.20 -18.37 6.27
N THR A 22 16.94 -17.95 6.18
CA THR A 22 16.12 -17.67 7.36
C THR A 22 15.46 -18.97 7.81
N THR A 23 15.98 -19.58 8.87
CA THR A 23 15.21 -20.56 9.66
C THR A 23 14.04 -19.82 10.30
N HIS A 24 12.85 -20.02 9.74
CA HIS A 24 11.57 -19.54 10.26
C HIS A 24 11.26 -20.21 11.59
N ALA A 25 11.12 -19.43 12.66
CA ALA A 25 10.25 -19.78 13.76
C ALA A 25 8.85 -19.22 13.44
N GLU A 26 7.98 -20.08 12.94
CA GLU A 26 6.57 -19.77 12.70
C GLU A 26 5.82 -19.49 14.02
N PRO A 27 4.96 -18.47 14.09
CA PRO A 27 3.93 -18.42 15.12
C PRO A 27 2.89 -19.52 14.84
N ARG A 28 2.73 -20.43 15.81
CA ARG A 28 1.78 -21.55 15.76
C ARG A 28 0.33 -21.06 15.83
N ASN A 29 -0.48 -21.67 14.96
CA ASN A 29 -1.94 -21.84 15.01
C ASN A 29 -2.85 -20.62 14.79
N GLY A 30 -3.10 -20.35 13.51
CA GLY A 30 -4.44 -20.04 13.00
C GLY A 30 -4.52 -20.57 11.57
N LYS A 31 -5.31 -21.62 11.31
CA LYS A 31 -5.57 -22.07 9.94
C LYS A 31 -6.49 -21.06 9.27
N TRP A 32 -5.91 -20.11 8.54
CA TRP A 32 -6.64 -19.15 7.72
C TRP A 32 -6.91 -19.77 6.35
N LYS A 33 -8.18 -19.86 5.95
CA LYS A 33 -8.58 -20.47 4.69
C LYS A 33 -8.22 -19.54 3.53
N ASN A 34 -7.87 -20.17 2.42
CA ASN A 34 -7.38 -19.56 1.18
C ASN A 34 -8.25 -18.36 0.76
N GLY A 35 -7.62 -17.19 0.55
CA GLY A 35 -8.26 -15.97 0.05
C GLY A 35 -8.62 -14.91 1.10
N GLU A 36 -8.73 -15.27 2.37
CA GLU A 36 -9.22 -14.38 3.44
C GLU A 36 -8.14 -13.47 4.06
N GLY A 37 -6.85 -13.73 3.80
CA GLY A 37 -5.75 -13.07 4.49
C GLY A 37 -5.02 -11.94 3.75
N GLY A 38 -5.32 -11.68 2.47
CA GLY A 38 -4.60 -10.70 1.66
C GLY A 38 -4.90 -9.25 2.07
N ALA A 39 -6.19 -8.92 2.13
CA ALA A 39 -6.66 -7.59 2.54
C ALA A 39 -6.44 -7.33 4.04
N LEU A 40 -6.63 -8.36 4.89
CA LEU A 40 -6.29 -8.31 6.32
C LEU A 40 -4.80 -8.02 6.56
N ARG A 41 -3.91 -8.55 5.71
CA ARG A 41 -2.48 -8.20 5.78
C ARG A 41 -2.26 -6.74 5.39
N GLU A 42 -2.81 -6.28 4.28
CA GLU A 42 -2.60 -4.92 3.78
C GLU A 42 -3.22 -3.83 4.67
N GLU A 43 -4.35 -4.07 5.33
CA GLU A 43 -4.98 -3.10 6.23
C GLU A 43 -4.52 -3.18 7.69
N ALA A 44 -4.20 -4.37 8.23
CA ALA A 44 -3.55 -4.47 9.55
C ALA A 44 -2.11 -3.92 9.52
N ILE A 45 -1.48 -3.89 8.34
CA ILE A 45 -0.26 -3.14 8.04
C ILE A 45 -0.51 -1.63 8.20
N LEU A 46 -1.68 -1.09 7.85
CA LEU A 46 -1.99 0.34 7.96
C LEU A 46 -2.22 0.80 9.40
N ASP A 47 -2.96 0.01 10.20
CA ASP A 47 -3.26 0.33 11.61
C ASP A 47 -2.08 0.07 12.56
N ARG A 48 -1.09 -0.75 12.16
CA ARG A 48 0.10 -1.04 12.99
C ARG A 48 1.38 -0.30 12.60
N LEU A 49 1.54 0.17 11.36
CA LEU A 49 2.88 0.54 10.88
C LEU A 49 3.36 1.96 11.19
N ASP A 50 2.51 2.92 11.58
CA ASP A 50 3.02 4.16 12.20
C ASP A 50 1.92 5.00 12.85
N THR A 51 1.50 4.64 14.07
CA THR A 51 0.75 5.56 14.93
C THR A 51 1.69 6.62 15.50
N HIS A 52 1.98 7.65 14.71
CA HIS A 52 2.29 8.98 15.21
C HIS A 52 0.96 9.75 15.36
N GLY A 53 0.11 9.27 16.26
CA GLY A 53 -0.96 10.10 16.82
C GLY A 53 -0.39 10.91 17.97
N PRO A 54 -0.98 12.06 18.37
CA PRO A 54 -0.60 12.72 19.61
C PRO A 54 -0.77 11.72 20.74
N LEU A 55 0.34 11.14 21.19
CA LEU A 55 0.31 10.12 22.23
C LEU A 55 -0.25 10.80 23.49
N GLY A 56 -1.36 10.27 23.99
CA GLY A 56 -1.70 10.49 25.40
C GLY A 56 -0.51 10.02 26.25
N VAL A 57 -0.33 10.61 27.43
CA VAL A 57 0.81 10.45 28.36
C VAL A 57 1.22 8.99 28.68
N TRP A 58 0.44 7.99 28.23
CA TRP A 58 0.59 6.57 28.54
C TRP A 58 0.72 5.63 27.33
N GLU A 59 0.71 6.14 26.09
CA GLU A 59 0.77 5.30 24.90
C GLU A 59 2.23 5.10 24.44
N LYS A 60 2.68 3.84 24.42
CA LYS A 60 4.06 3.49 24.03
C LYS A 60 4.26 3.75 22.54
N ASP A 61 5.33 4.48 22.23
CA ASP A 61 5.85 4.60 20.87
C ASP A 61 6.06 3.20 20.27
N ARG A 62 5.35 2.91 19.18
CA ARG A 62 5.39 1.61 18.50
C ARG A 62 6.40 1.58 17.36
N ARG A 63 7.13 2.68 17.10
CA ARG A 63 8.15 2.74 16.05
C ARG A 63 9.27 1.76 16.33
N PRO A 64 9.84 1.11 15.30
CA PRO A 64 11.08 0.37 15.46
C PRO A 64 12.17 1.28 16.03
N ALA A 65 12.84 0.82 17.09
CA ALA A 65 14.03 1.51 17.61
C ALA A 65 15.19 1.44 16.62
N ASP A 66 15.27 0.34 15.87
CA ASP A 66 16.28 0.11 14.84
C ASP A 66 16.01 0.94 13.58
N LEU A 67 17.04 1.67 13.12
CA LEU A 67 16.94 2.60 12.00
C LEU A 67 16.71 1.88 10.67
N GLU A 68 17.38 0.75 10.47
CA GLU A 68 17.30 -0.02 9.22
C GLU A 68 15.92 -0.65 9.06
N ARG A 69 15.41 -1.25 10.14
CA ARG A 69 14.02 -1.72 10.18
C ARG A 69 13.03 -0.58 9.95
N TYR A 70 13.25 0.60 10.53
CA TYR A 70 12.34 1.73 10.34
C TYR A 70 12.31 2.19 8.88
N HIS A 71 13.48 2.35 8.26
CA HIS A 71 13.62 2.70 6.85
C HIS A 71 12.90 1.73 5.90
N ILE A 72 13.06 0.42 6.11
CA ILE A 72 12.40 -0.62 5.31
C ILE A 72 10.88 -0.55 5.47
N LEU A 73 10.40 -0.39 6.70
CA LEU A 73 8.96 -0.32 6.97
C LEU A 73 8.33 0.94 6.37
N THR A 74 9.01 2.09 6.38
CA THR A 74 8.53 3.31 5.71
C THR A 74 8.33 3.09 4.21
N TYR A 75 9.26 2.41 3.52
CA TYR A 75 9.09 2.08 2.10
C TYR A 75 7.93 1.11 1.85
N GLN A 76 7.86 0.05 2.66
CA GLN A 76 6.77 -0.93 2.58
C GLN A 76 5.40 -0.28 2.80
N ARG A 77 5.35 0.73 3.68
CA ARG A 77 4.16 1.53 3.95
C ARG A 77 3.74 2.36 2.73
N ILE A 78 4.66 3.11 2.12
CA ILE A 78 4.39 3.87 0.88
C ILE A 78 3.83 2.93 -0.21
N ARG A 79 4.47 1.77 -0.40
CA ARG A 79 4.02 0.75 -1.36
C ARG A 79 2.62 0.23 -1.02
N GLY A 80 2.38 -0.14 0.24
CA GLY A 80 1.08 -0.66 0.69
C GLY A 80 -0.04 0.35 0.48
N LEU A 81 0.23 1.62 0.79
CA LEU A 81 -0.70 2.74 0.59
C LEU A 81 -0.99 3.06 -0.88
N LEU A 82 -0.01 2.89 -1.77
CA LEU A 82 -0.22 2.99 -3.22
C LEU A 82 -1.09 1.85 -3.74
N VAL A 83 -0.74 0.62 -3.34
CA VAL A 83 -1.50 -0.59 -3.70
C VAL A 83 -2.93 -0.43 -3.25
N ASN A 84 -3.15 -0.02 -2.00
CA ASN A 84 -4.48 0.16 -1.44
C ASN A 84 -5.17 1.49 -1.81
N GLY A 85 -4.52 2.33 -2.62
CA GLY A 85 -5.10 3.58 -3.13
C GLY A 85 -5.32 4.68 -2.12
N SER A 86 -4.92 4.50 -0.86
CA SER A 86 -4.95 5.57 0.15
C SER A 86 -3.96 6.69 -0.20
N LEU A 87 -3.02 6.41 -1.11
CA LEU A 87 -2.23 7.40 -1.82
C LEU A 87 -2.53 7.35 -3.32
N SER A 88 -2.64 8.53 -3.94
CA SER A 88 -2.59 8.66 -5.39
C SER A 88 -1.19 8.31 -5.93
N GLU A 89 -1.10 8.00 -7.22
CA GLU A 89 0.17 7.70 -7.88
C GLU A 89 1.17 8.86 -7.75
N GLN A 90 0.70 10.10 -7.91
CA GLN A 90 1.52 11.29 -7.75
C GLN A 90 2.05 11.43 -6.32
N GLN A 91 1.19 11.32 -5.31
CA GLN A 91 1.60 11.40 -3.90
C GLN A 91 2.59 10.30 -3.52
N GLY A 92 2.35 9.06 -3.97
CA GLY A 92 3.27 7.97 -3.71
C GLY A 92 4.61 8.13 -4.44
N ALA A 93 4.62 8.70 -5.65
CA ALA A 93 5.86 9.05 -6.35
C ALA A 93 6.66 10.11 -5.60
N ASP A 94 6.00 11.14 -5.07
CA ASP A 94 6.63 12.20 -4.28
C ASP A 94 7.21 11.64 -2.98
N PHE A 95 6.45 10.83 -2.24
CA PHE A 95 6.96 10.18 -1.03
C PHE A 95 8.09 9.18 -1.29
N LYS A 96 8.01 8.43 -2.40
CA LYS A 96 9.11 7.55 -2.83
C LYS A 96 10.37 8.35 -3.11
N LYS A 97 10.26 9.49 -3.80
CA LYS A 97 11.40 10.38 -4.07
C LYS A 97 12.04 10.89 -2.79
N THR A 98 11.23 11.31 -1.81
CA THR A 98 11.74 11.73 -0.49
C THR A 98 12.44 10.57 0.22
N HIS A 99 11.89 9.36 0.18
CA HIS A 99 12.51 8.17 0.75
C HIS A 99 13.83 7.81 0.06
N GLU A 100 13.92 7.95 -1.26
CA GLU A 100 15.15 7.77 -2.05
C GLU A 100 16.24 8.77 -1.64
N GLN A 101 15.88 10.03 -1.39
CA GLN A 101 16.81 11.05 -0.87
C GLN A 101 17.36 10.66 0.50
N ILE A 102 16.49 10.23 1.43
CA ILE A 102 16.90 9.74 2.76
C ILE A 102 17.81 8.50 2.63
N THR A 103 17.53 7.63 1.65
CA THR A 103 18.36 6.45 1.37
C THR A 103 19.75 6.83 0.90
N ALA A 104 19.86 7.80 -0.02
CA ALA A 104 21.14 8.30 -0.50
C ALA A 104 21.97 8.94 0.61
N GLU A 105 21.34 9.73 1.49
CA GLU A 105 21.99 10.31 2.65
C GLU A 105 22.45 9.25 3.65
N LEU A 106 21.61 8.27 3.97
CA LEU A 106 21.97 7.16 4.85
C LEU A 106 23.18 6.39 4.30
N GLN A 107 23.26 6.21 2.98
CA GLN A 107 24.38 5.54 2.34
C GLN A 107 25.67 6.38 2.43
N ALA A 108 25.59 7.68 2.17
CA ALA A 108 26.74 8.59 2.31
C ALA A 108 27.28 8.63 3.76
N GLU A 109 26.39 8.64 4.75
CA GLU A 109 26.76 8.60 6.18
C GLU A 109 27.37 7.24 6.58
N ARG A 110 26.92 6.14 5.95
CA ARG A 110 27.52 4.81 6.16
C ARG A 110 28.96 4.75 5.65
N GLU A 111 29.24 5.38 4.52
CA GLU A 111 30.59 5.46 3.94
C GLU A 111 31.57 6.27 4.81
N GLN A 112 31.06 7.28 5.52
CA GLN A 112 31.86 8.14 6.42
C GLN A 112 31.97 7.60 7.85
N GLY A 113 31.22 6.54 8.18
CA GLY A 113 31.11 6.01 9.53
C GLY A 113 29.89 6.59 10.26
N LEU A 114 28.81 5.81 10.29
CA LEU A 114 27.50 6.24 10.76
C LEU A 114 27.50 6.60 12.27
N THR A 115 27.53 7.91 12.58
CA THR A 115 27.51 8.45 13.94
C THR A 115 26.12 8.41 14.58
N ASP A 116 26.04 8.50 15.90
CA ASP A 116 24.75 8.57 16.62
C ASP A 116 23.95 9.81 16.22
N THR A 117 24.63 10.94 15.98
CA THR A 117 24.02 12.19 15.50
C THR A 117 23.42 12.02 14.11
N SER A 118 24.16 11.40 13.19
CA SER A 118 23.67 11.09 11.84
C SER A 118 22.48 10.14 11.88
N ARG A 119 22.50 9.12 12.77
CA ARG A 119 21.34 8.23 12.97
C ARG A 119 20.11 8.98 13.46
N ALA A 120 20.27 9.88 14.43
CA ALA A 120 19.18 10.69 14.94
C ALA A 120 18.60 11.62 13.86
N LEU A 121 19.47 12.20 13.00
CA LEU A 121 19.05 13.04 11.88
C LEU A 121 18.22 12.25 10.85
N ILE A 122 18.73 11.10 10.38
CA ILE A 122 18.02 10.24 9.42
C ILE A 122 16.70 9.75 10.02
N ARG A 123 16.69 9.39 11.32
CA ARG A 123 15.46 9.02 12.01
C ARG A 123 14.44 10.16 12.02
N GLY A 124 14.85 11.39 12.33
CA GLY A 124 13.97 12.55 12.30
C GLY A 124 13.41 12.85 10.90
N LYS A 125 14.18 12.57 9.83
CA LYS A 125 13.69 12.67 8.44
C LYS A 125 12.64 11.61 8.12
N LEU A 126 12.85 10.38 8.58
CA LEU A 126 11.86 9.29 8.44
C LEU A 126 10.59 9.58 9.25
N ASP A 127 10.72 10.15 10.44
CA ASP A 127 9.59 10.59 11.28
C ASP A 127 8.75 11.62 10.51
N LYS A 128 9.40 12.69 10.01
CA LYS A 128 8.72 13.72 9.24
C LYS A 128 8.02 13.16 7.99
N LEU A 129 8.68 12.28 7.24
CA LEU A 129 8.07 11.63 6.07
C LEU A 129 6.81 10.83 6.47
N ASN A 130 6.88 10.10 7.58
CA ASN A 130 5.73 9.33 8.07
C ASN A 130 4.60 10.23 8.60
N ASP A 131 4.92 11.39 9.18
CA ASP A 131 3.94 12.41 9.57
C ASP A 131 3.24 13.02 8.35
N ASP A 132 3.99 13.33 7.29
CA ASP A 132 3.43 13.84 6.03
C ASP A 132 2.53 12.79 5.36
N ILE A 133 2.94 11.52 5.37
CA ILE A 133 2.11 10.39 4.91
C ILE A 133 0.83 10.31 5.77
N ASN A 134 0.95 10.40 7.10
CA ASN A 134 -0.19 10.38 8.02
C ASN A 134 -1.18 11.52 7.73
N ALA A 135 -0.69 12.73 7.49
CA ALA A 135 -1.52 13.88 7.19
C ALA A 135 -2.32 13.67 5.89
N VAL A 136 -1.69 13.12 4.85
CA VAL A 136 -2.36 12.80 3.58
C VAL A 136 -3.39 11.69 3.75
N VAL A 137 -3.01 10.59 4.40
CA VAL A 137 -3.90 9.45 4.63
C VAL A 137 -5.09 9.86 5.50
N LYS A 138 -4.87 10.65 6.55
CA LYS A 138 -5.94 11.17 7.40
C LYS A 138 -6.94 12.01 6.60
N LYS A 139 -6.44 12.91 5.75
CA LYS A 139 -7.29 13.72 4.87
C LYS A 139 -8.09 12.85 3.89
N ALA A 140 -7.50 11.79 3.34
CA ALA A 140 -8.22 10.84 2.50
C ALA A 140 -9.29 10.05 3.27
N THR A 141 -9.04 9.71 4.55
CA THR A 141 -10.00 8.99 5.40
C THR A 141 -11.20 9.83 5.88
N GLU A 142 -11.11 11.16 5.79
CA GLU A 142 -12.18 12.09 6.19
C GLU A 142 -13.20 12.37 5.05
N GLY A 143 -13.04 11.79 3.86
CA GLY A 143 -13.93 12.04 2.69
C GLY A 143 -14.34 10.77 1.89
N ASN A 144 -14.84 10.97 0.65
CA ASN A 144 -15.27 9.89 -0.28
C ASN A 144 -14.12 8.94 -0.71
N GLU A 145 -12.89 9.28 -0.34
CA GLU A 145 -11.66 8.51 -0.56
C GLU A 145 -11.40 7.47 0.55
N ARG A 146 -12.36 7.23 1.45
CA ARG A 146 -12.22 6.30 2.58
C ARG A 146 -12.01 4.83 2.17
N THR A 147 -12.36 4.46 0.94
CA THR A 147 -12.25 3.11 0.33
C THR A 147 -11.75 3.16 -1.13
N PRO A 148 -10.54 3.67 -1.37
CA PRO A 148 -10.09 3.99 -2.72
C PRO A 148 -9.81 2.75 -3.59
N LEU A 149 -9.43 1.61 -2.99
CA LEU A 149 -9.39 0.33 -3.71
C LEU A 149 -10.75 -0.10 -4.26
N LEU A 150 -11.77 0.05 -3.41
CA LEU A 150 -13.11 -0.41 -3.74
C LEU A 150 -13.66 0.44 -4.88
N ASN A 151 -13.56 1.76 -4.77
CA ASN A 151 -13.89 2.71 -5.84
C ASN A 151 -13.21 2.32 -7.18
N ARG A 152 -11.90 2.03 -7.19
CA ARG A 152 -11.19 1.63 -8.43
C ARG A 152 -11.69 0.31 -8.99
N LYS A 153 -12.01 -0.65 -8.11
CA LYS A 153 -12.51 -1.96 -8.52
C LYS A 153 -13.93 -1.88 -9.07
N GLU A 154 -14.79 -1.07 -8.45
CA GLU A 154 -16.13 -0.78 -8.94
C GLU A 154 -16.09 -0.19 -10.34
N HIS A 155 -15.26 0.85 -10.55
CA HIS A 155 -15.09 1.47 -11.86
C HIS A 155 -14.64 0.46 -12.93
N ARG A 156 -13.65 -0.37 -12.62
CA ARG A 156 -13.20 -1.43 -13.53
C ARG A 156 -14.30 -2.44 -13.86
N MET A 157 -15.16 -2.79 -12.89
CA MET A 157 -16.30 -3.68 -13.14
C MET A 157 -17.34 -3.01 -14.05
N GLU A 158 -17.61 -1.70 -13.89
CA GLU A 158 -18.49 -0.94 -14.78
C GLU A 158 -17.99 -0.97 -16.23
N GLU A 159 -16.68 -0.71 -16.42
CA GLU A 159 -16.04 -0.75 -17.74
C GLU A 159 -16.15 -2.13 -18.39
N LEU A 160 -15.91 -3.19 -17.62
CA LEU A 160 -16.00 -4.57 -18.10
C LEU A 160 -17.44 -4.97 -18.43
N ILE A 161 -18.43 -4.56 -17.65
CA ILE A 161 -19.84 -4.79 -17.96
C ILE A 161 -20.22 -4.07 -19.26
N ALA A 162 -19.83 -2.80 -19.40
CA ALA A 162 -20.09 -2.02 -20.61
C ALA A 162 -19.37 -2.57 -21.84
N PHE A 163 -18.16 -3.09 -21.67
CA PHE A 163 -17.44 -3.82 -22.72
C PHE A 163 -18.18 -5.10 -23.11
N GLY A 164 -18.53 -5.94 -22.12
CA GLY A 164 -19.20 -7.21 -22.36
C GLY A 164 -20.54 -7.05 -23.10
N GLU A 165 -21.34 -6.05 -22.70
CA GLU A 165 -22.60 -5.72 -23.38
C GLU A 165 -22.37 -5.25 -24.83
N ARG A 166 -21.39 -4.36 -25.06
CA ARG A 166 -21.07 -3.86 -26.41
C ARG A 166 -20.51 -4.94 -27.32
N SER A 167 -19.70 -5.84 -26.78
CA SER A 167 -19.09 -6.94 -27.54
C SER A 167 -20.03 -8.13 -27.73
N GLY A 168 -21.24 -8.10 -27.15
CA GLY A 168 -22.19 -9.22 -27.15
C GLY A 168 -21.75 -10.41 -26.29
N ARG A 169 -20.71 -10.24 -25.46
CA ARG A 169 -20.22 -11.26 -24.51
C ARG A 169 -21.04 -11.30 -23.22
N LEU A 170 -21.92 -10.32 -23.02
CA LEU A 170 -22.93 -10.32 -21.99
C LEU A 170 -24.26 -10.02 -22.67
N SER A 171 -25.28 -10.79 -22.31
CA SER A 171 -26.66 -10.44 -22.66
C SER A 171 -27.09 -9.16 -21.93
N LYS A 172 -28.09 -8.46 -22.46
CA LYS A 172 -28.68 -7.29 -21.78
C LYS A 172 -29.17 -7.63 -20.38
N ALA A 173 -29.67 -8.86 -20.17
CA ALA A 173 -30.15 -9.32 -18.88
C ALA A 173 -29.01 -9.57 -17.89
N GLU A 174 -27.90 -10.20 -18.32
CA GLU A 174 -26.69 -10.40 -17.51
C GLU A 174 -26.08 -9.05 -17.11
N ALA A 175 -25.88 -8.16 -18.08
CA ALA A 175 -25.35 -6.82 -17.82
C ALA A 175 -26.22 -6.03 -16.83
N ALA A 176 -27.55 -6.09 -16.97
CA ALA A 176 -28.48 -5.46 -16.03
C ALA A 176 -28.44 -6.10 -14.63
N SER A 177 -28.24 -7.42 -14.53
CA SER A 177 -28.07 -8.12 -13.25
C SER A 177 -26.79 -7.66 -12.54
N LEU A 178 -25.66 -7.62 -13.25
CA LEU A 178 -24.36 -7.20 -12.72
C LEU A 178 -24.37 -5.73 -12.28
N ARG A 179 -24.96 -4.84 -13.08
CA ARG A 179 -25.13 -3.42 -12.71
C ARG A 179 -25.94 -3.23 -11.43
N ARG A 180 -26.99 -4.01 -11.23
CA ARG A 180 -27.80 -3.96 -9.99
C ARG A 180 -26.99 -4.38 -8.76
N LYS A 181 -26.20 -5.44 -8.88
CA LYS A 181 -25.31 -5.87 -7.79
C LYS A 181 -24.27 -4.78 -7.47
N LEU A 182 -23.68 -4.18 -8.49
CA LEU A 182 -22.69 -3.12 -8.34
C LEU A 182 -23.28 -1.85 -7.70
N ALA A 183 -24.46 -1.42 -8.14
CA ALA A 183 -25.19 -0.31 -7.53
C ALA A 183 -25.56 -0.59 -6.05
N SER A 184 -25.80 -1.86 -5.69
CA SER A 184 -26.05 -2.24 -4.30
C SER A 184 -24.79 -2.13 -3.44
N LEU A 185 -23.63 -2.51 -3.99
CA LEU A 185 -22.33 -2.37 -3.33
C LEU A 185 -21.99 -0.89 -3.09
N GLN A 186 -22.13 -0.05 -4.11
CA GLN A 186 -21.90 1.40 -4.02
C GLN A 186 -22.77 2.05 -2.93
N LYS A 187 -24.06 1.68 -2.86
CA LYS A 187 -24.96 2.17 -1.81
C LYS A 187 -24.58 1.68 -0.41
N LEU A 188 -24.11 0.43 -0.30
CA LEU A 188 -23.61 -0.10 0.97
C LEU A 188 -22.37 0.67 1.41
N GLU A 189 -21.44 0.92 0.48
CA GLU A 189 -20.22 1.67 0.71
C GLU A 189 -20.52 3.11 1.18
N GLU A 190 -21.38 3.83 0.47
CA GLU A 190 -21.80 5.20 0.82
C GLU A 190 -22.39 5.26 2.24
N ARG A 191 -23.31 4.35 2.57
CA ARG A 191 -23.90 4.27 3.92
C ARG A 191 -22.85 4.02 5.00
N LEU A 192 -21.83 3.21 4.72
CA LEU A 192 -20.77 2.90 5.67
C LEU A 192 -19.76 4.04 5.78
N LYS A 193 -19.53 4.82 4.70
CA LYS A 193 -18.72 6.03 4.71
C LYS A 193 -19.30 7.07 5.67
N ASP A 194 -20.62 7.28 5.66
CA ASP A 194 -21.31 8.25 6.53
C ASP A 194 -21.20 7.92 8.03
N GLY A 195 -21.27 6.63 8.38
CA GLY A 195 -21.21 6.16 9.77
C GLY A 195 -19.79 5.97 10.32
N GLY A 196 -18.78 6.17 9.47
CA GLY A 196 -17.41 5.79 9.75
C GLY A 196 -17.19 4.29 9.53
N ILE A 197 -16.41 3.96 8.50
CA ILE A 197 -16.08 2.58 8.13
C ILE A 197 -15.21 1.91 9.20
N SER A 198 -15.69 0.80 9.77
CA SER A 198 -14.89 -0.12 10.60
C SER A 198 -14.13 -1.16 9.76
N THR A 199 -13.17 -1.85 10.35
CA THR A 199 -12.45 -2.97 9.68
C THR A 199 -13.41 -4.04 9.18
N ARG A 200 -14.43 -4.39 9.98
CA ARG A 200 -15.45 -5.39 9.61
C ARG A 200 -16.28 -4.92 8.41
N ASP A 201 -16.55 -3.63 8.32
CA ASP A 201 -17.29 -3.04 7.22
C ASP A 201 -16.48 -3.11 5.91
N ARG A 202 -15.16 -2.89 5.97
CA ARG A 202 -14.26 -3.06 4.82
C ARG A 202 -14.20 -4.50 4.34
N GLU A 203 -14.08 -5.45 5.26
CA GLU A 203 -14.08 -6.88 4.92
C GLU A 203 -15.36 -7.28 4.19
N LYS A 204 -16.51 -6.81 4.70
CA LYS A 204 -17.80 -7.06 4.09
C LYS A 204 -17.85 -6.49 2.67
N LEU A 205 -17.48 -5.22 2.49
CA LEU A 205 -17.45 -4.57 1.19
C LEU A 205 -16.52 -5.29 0.20
N GLN A 206 -15.33 -5.68 0.63
CA GLN A 206 -14.37 -6.37 -0.22
C GLN A 206 -14.87 -7.76 -0.63
N LYS A 207 -15.53 -8.47 0.29
CA LYS A 207 -16.15 -9.77 0.01
C LYS A 207 -17.24 -9.63 -1.04
N GLU A 208 -18.17 -8.68 -0.88
CA GLU A 208 -19.22 -8.42 -1.85
C GLU A 208 -18.63 -8.03 -3.23
N ALA A 209 -17.59 -7.19 -3.25
CA ALA A 209 -16.91 -6.82 -4.49
C ALA A 209 -16.20 -8.01 -5.17
N ASN A 210 -15.67 -8.97 -4.40
CA ASN A 210 -15.06 -10.19 -4.94
C ASN A 210 -16.12 -11.11 -5.54
N GLU A 211 -17.27 -11.27 -4.89
CA GLU A 211 -18.39 -12.06 -5.38
C GLU A 211 -18.90 -11.52 -6.73
N ILE A 212 -19.10 -10.19 -6.83
CA ILE A 212 -19.50 -9.54 -8.08
C ILE A 212 -18.46 -9.74 -9.18
N ALA A 213 -17.16 -9.59 -8.86
CA ALA A 213 -16.09 -9.80 -9.83
C ALA A 213 -16.03 -11.24 -10.34
N MET A 214 -16.26 -12.23 -9.46
CA MET A 214 -16.32 -13.64 -9.84
C MET A 214 -17.51 -13.93 -10.76
N ASP A 215 -18.69 -13.38 -10.44
CA ASP A 215 -19.87 -13.52 -11.28
C ASP A 215 -19.62 -12.89 -12.66
N LEU A 216 -19.11 -11.66 -12.72
CA LEU A 216 -18.74 -11.00 -13.97
C LEU A 216 -17.76 -11.84 -14.81
N HIS A 217 -16.73 -12.40 -14.18
CA HIS A 217 -15.76 -13.25 -14.88
C HIS A 217 -16.37 -14.56 -15.40
N ARG A 218 -17.37 -15.10 -14.71
CA ARG A 218 -18.10 -16.30 -15.15
C ARG A 218 -18.95 -15.97 -16.38
N GLU A 219 -19.78 -14.94 -16.29
CA GLU A 219 -20.66 -14.53 -17.40
C GLU A 219 -19.86 -14.17 -18.67
N LEU A 220 -18.69 -13.52 -18.51
CA LEU A 220 -17.82 -13.20 -19.65
C LEU A 220 -17.14 -14.41 -20.32
N LYS A 221 -17.11 -15.58 -19.64
CA LYS A 221 -16.50 -16.82 -20.13
C LYS A 221 -17.50 -17.82 -20.70
N ASP A 222 -18.75 -17.78 -20.25
CA ASP A 222 -19.78 -18.77 -20.61
C ASP A 222 -20.41 -18.53 -21.99
N GLN A 223 -19.85 -17.62 -22.80
CA GLN A 223 -20.32 -17.21 -24.14
C GLN A 223 -19.37 -17.64 -25.26
#